data_AF-A0A6A1W8V1-F1
#
_entry.id   AF-A0A6A1W8V1-F1
#
_cell.length_a   1.000
_cell.length_b   1.000
_cell.length_c   1.000
_cell.angle_alpha   90.00
_cell.angle_beta   90.00
_cell.angle_gamma   90.00
#
_symmetry.space_group_name_H-M   'P 1'
#
loop_
_entity.id
_entity.type
_entity.pdbx_description
1 polymer ?
#
loop_
_entity_poly.entity_id
_entity_poly.type
_entity_poly.pdbx_seq_one_letter_code
_entity_poly.pdbx_strand_id
1 'polypeptide(L)'
;MLSSHIGALVRQHVPFETSKWKEVPDEDDFQLDYDRTEDCVTVTSTMNTAYKTHKNRMFQYYSVFNSKEEALEHPYPDMNKEEWTRVCDLFASKEFQEKIEALQLQHESEGKSYTEVEIFAEVLETKAGYVQGLGRSVRSVGSSSSATSVDLCQRLEEARLEIEEMRARQMEYKALLVKRSDMEQIMREHLQMIEKQQRKKDEELMQIMVEQQRKKTKSIRR
;
A
#
# COMPACT_ATOMS: atom_id res chain seq x y z
N MET A 1 -4.99 -23.98 7.72
CA MET A 1 -4.41 -25.03 8.58
C MET A 1 -5.28 -25.27 9.82
N LEU A 2 -5.48 -24.31 10.74
CA LEU A 2 -6.50 -24.45 11.80
C LEU A 2 -7.94 -24.48 11.24
N SER A 3 -8.32 -23.54 10.39
CA SER A 3 -9.68 -23.47 9.81
C SER A 3 -10.08 -24.73 9.02
N SER A 4 -9.15 -25.33 8.31
CA SER A 4 -9.37 -26.58 7.56
C SER A 4 -9.54 -27.78 8.49
N HIS A 5 -8.78 -27.81 9.60
CA HIS A 5 -8.86 -28.85 10.62
C HIS A 5 -10.16 -28.72 11.42
N ILE A 6 -10.51 -27.52 11.87
CA ILE A 6 -11.80 -27.18 12.50
C ILE A 6 -12.95 -27.57 11.57
N GLY A 7 -12.86 -27.23 10.28
CA GLY A 7 -13.89 -27.62 9.31
C GLY A 7 -14.03 -29.13 9.12
N ALA A 8 -12.94 -29.89 9.23
CA ALA A 8 -12.98 -31.35 9.16
C ALA A 8 -13.59 -31.96 10.42
N LEU A 9 -13.20 -31.46 11.60
CA LEU A 9 -13.73 -31.86 12.89
C LEU A 9 -15.23 -31.58 13.00
N VAL A 10 -15.69 -30.40 12.60
CA VAL A 10 -17.11 -30.06 12.53
C VAL A 10 -17.87 -31.05 11.64
N ARG A 11 -17.33 -31.41 10.48
CA ARG A 11 -17.97 -32.39 9.58
C ARG A 11 -18.01 -33.82 10.11
N GLN A 12 -17.15 -34.15 11.06
CA GLN A 12 -17.04 -35.50 11.61
C GLN A 12 -17.84 -35.68 12.90
N HIS A 13 -17.96 -34.63 13.71
CA HIS A 13 -18.46 -34.73 15.07
C HIS A 13 -19.75 -33.94 15.31
N VAL A 14 -20.06 -32.91 14.50
CA VAL A 14 -21.26 -32.09 14.72
C VAL A 14 -22.47 -32.67 13.98
N PRO A 15 -23.61 -32.88 14.65
CA PRO A 15 -24.87 -33.28 14.02
C PRO A 15 -25.39 -32.20 13.05
N PHE A 16 -25.55 -32.55 11.78
CA PHE A 16 -26.03 -31.63 10.73
C PHE A 16 -27.56 -31.48 10.70
N GLU A 17 -28.27 -32.17 11.59
CA GLU A 17 -29.72 -32.08 11.76
C GLU A 17 -30.14 -30.74 12.38
N THR A 18 -29.22 -30.07 13.08
CA THR A 18 -29.47 -28.74 13.67
C THR A 18 -29.38 -27.65 12.60
N SER A 19 -30.39 -26.78 12.56
CA SER A 19 -30.45 -25.75 11.50
C SER A 19 -29.57 -24.53 11.80
N LYS A 20 -29.09 -24.39 13.04
CA LYS A 20 -28.29 -23.25 13.50
C LYS A 20 -27.19 -23.71 14.45
N TRP A 21 -26.00 -23.12 14.34
CA TRP A 21 -24.84 -23.44 15.19
C TRP A 21 -25.13 -23.37 16.70
N LYS A 22 -25.96 -22.41 17.14
CA LYS A 22 -26.34 -22.24 18.55
C LYS A 22 -27.21 -23.39 19.11
N GLU A 23 -27.69 -24.29 18.26
CA GLU A 23 -28.52 -25.45 18.63
C GLU A 23 -27.69 -26.75 18.70
N VAL A 24 -26.39 -26.68 18.37
CA VAL A 24 -25.44 -27.79 18.55
C VAL A 24 -25.22 -28.00 20.06
N PRO A 25 -25.33 -29.24 20.59
CA PRO A 25 -25.08 -29.52 22.00
C PRO A 25 -23.67 -29.10 22.44
N ASP A 26 -23.55 -28.50 23.64
CA ASP A 26 -22.26 -28.07 24.21
C ASP A 26 -21.26 -29.23 24.45
N GLU A 27 -21.72 -30.48 24.45
CA GLU A 27 -20.85 -31.67 24.52
C GLU A 27 -19.96 -31.83 23.28
N ASP A 28 -20.28 -31.16 22.18
CA ASP A 28 -19.48 -31.09 20.95
C ASP A 28 -18.61 -29.80 20.89
N ASP A 29 -18.48 -29.06 22.00
CA ASP A 29 -17.60 -27.90 22.07
C ASP A 29 -16.14 -28.37 21.98
N PHE A 30 -15.45 -27.92 20.93
CA PHE A 30 -14.11 -28.38 20.57
C PHE A 30 -13.08 -27.87 21.58
N GLN A 31 -12.85 -28.64 22.64
CA GLN A 31 -11.77 -28.36 23.58
C GLN A 31 -10.42 -28.68 22.91
N LEU A 32 -9.53 -27.69 22.88
CA LEU A 32 -8.15 -27.88 22.46
C LEU A 32 -7.42 -28.69 23.52
N ASP A 33 -7.04 -29.93 23.19
CA ASP A 33 -6.22 -30.77 24.05
C ASP A 33 -4.74 -30.43 23.85
N TYR A 34 -4.13 -29.76 24.83
CA TYR A 34 -2.72 -29.38 24.78
C TYR A 34 -1.75 -30.54 25.09
N ASP A 35 -2.23 -31.71 25.50
CA ASP A 35 -1.41 -32.92 25.65
C ASP A 35 -1.37 -33.73 24.33
N ARG A 36 -2.31 -33.46 23.42
CA ARG A 36 -2.39 -34.13 22.12
C ARG A 36 -1.47 -33.48 21.08
N THR A 37 -0.56 -34.29 20.54
CA THR A 37 0.49 -33.81 19.63
C THR A 37 -0.05 -33.15 18.35
N GLU A 38 -1.15 -33.65 17.75
CA GLU A 38 -1.72 -33.02 16.55
C GLU A 38 -2.23 -31.60 16.79
N ASP A 39 -2.82 -31.37 17.97
CA ASP A 39 -3.39 -30.10 18.37
C ASP A 39 -2.27 -29.12 18.72
N CYS A 40 -1.23 -29.58 19.43
CA CYS A 40 0.00 -28.79 19.66
C CYS A 40 0.64 -28.33 18.35
N VAL A 41 0.86 -29.25 17.39
CA VAL A 41 1.48 -28.91 16.09
C VAL A 41 0.63 -27.89 15.33
N THR A 42 -0.68 -28.03 15.37
CA THR A 42 -1.62 -27.14 14.69
C THR A 42 -1.66 -25.75 15.34
N VAL A 43 -1.66 -25.68 16.67
CA VAL A 43 -1.60 -24.41 17.41
C VAL A 43 -0.25 -23.72 17.19
N THR A 44 0.87 -24.43 17.38
CA THR A 44 2.21 -23.88 17.18
C THR A 44 2.41 -23.38 15.75
N SER A 45 2.00 -24.15 14.74
CA SER A 45 2.12 -23.72 13.34
C SER A 45 1.31 -22.45 13.08
N THR A 46 0.09 -22.34 13.62
CA THR A 46 -0.74 -21.15 13.41
C THR A 46 -0.20 -19.93 14.16
N MET A 47 0.24 -20.11 15.41
CA MET A 47 0.91 -19.04 16.17
C MET A 47 2.17 -18.56 15.45
N ASN A 48 2.96 -19.48 14.90
CA ASN A 48 4.16 -19.16 14.14
C ASN A 48 3.83 -18.36 12.88
N THR A 49 2.82 -18.78 12.10
CA THR A 49 2.36 -18.02 10.93
C THR A 49 1.87 -16.63 11.31
N ALA A 50 1.10 -16.49 12.39
CA ALA A 50 0.61 -15.20 12.87
C ALA A 50 1.76 -14.28 13.30
N TYR A 51 2.71 -14.81 14.09
CA TYR A 51 3.91 -14.10 14.51
C TYR A 51 4.73 -13.59 13.31
N LYS A 52 5.03 -14.48 12.35
CA LYS A 52 5.79 -14.14 11.14
C LYS A 52 5.07 -13.10 10.29
N THR A 53 3.75 -13.24 10.11
CA THR A 53 2.94 -12.31 9.33
C THR A 53 2.92 -10.92 9.97
N HIS A 54 2.74 -10.84 11.28
CA HIS A 54 2.78 -9.58 12.01
C HIS A 54 4.17 -8.93 11.91
N LYS A 55 5.23 -9.72 12.06
CA LYS A 55 6.63 -9.27 11.91
C LYS A 55 6.93 -8.74 10.51
N ASN A 56 6.42 -9.38 9.46
CA ASN A 56 6.56 -8.91 8.08
C ASN A 56 5.85 -7.56 7.88
N ARG A 57 4.62 -7.40 8.40
CA ARG A 57 3.90 -6.11 8.33
C ARG A 57 4.64 -4.99 9.04
N MET A 58 5.24 -5.28 10.19
CA MET A 58 6.09 -4.32 10.91
C MET A 58 7.32 -3.93 10.08
N PHE A 59 7.97 -4.89 9.43
CA PHE A 59 9.11 -4.61 8.57
C PHE A 59 8.72 -3.76 7.34
N GLN A 60 7.62 -4.10 6.67
CA GLN A 60 7.12 -3.33 5.52
C GLN A 60 6.80 -1.88 5.88
N TYR A 61 6.30 -1.65 7.09
CA TYR A 61 6.09 -0.31 7.59
C TYR A 61 7.42 0.40 7.86
N TYR A 62 8.38 -0.30 8.49
CA TYR A 62 9.74 0.21 8.74
C TYR A 62 10.47 0.59 7.44
N SER A 63 10.34 -0.21 6.38
CA SER A 63 11.04 0.01 5.10
C SER A 63 10.52 1.21 4.30
N VAL A 64 9.39 1.82 4.68
CA VAL A 64 8.93 3.10 4.12
C VAL A 64 9.85 4.25 4.52
N PHE A 65 10.56 4.11 5.64
CA PHE A 65 11.46 5.11 6.18
C PHE A 65 12.89 4.87 5.69
N ASN A 66 13.64 5.96 5.47
CA ASN A 66 15.02 5.85 4.96
C ASN A 66 16.04 5.63 6.08
N SER A 67 15.63 5.81 7.33
CA SER A 67 16.49 5.67 8.50
C SER A 67 15.71 5.14 9.70
N LYS A 68 16.44 4.54 10.64
CA LYS A 68 15.87 4.06 11.90
C LYS A 68 15.32 5.22 12.73
N GLU A 69 16.02 6.35 12.75
CA GLU A 69 15.63 7.55 13.50
C GLU A 69 14.28 8.08 13.02
N GLU A 70 14.07 8.12 11.70
CA GLU A 70 12.79 8.51 11.09
C GLU A 70 11.67 7.51 11.45
N ALA A 71 11.96 6.20 11.43
CA ALA A 71 10.99 5.19 11.83
C ALA A 71 10.60 5.28 13.33
N LEU A 72 11.49 5.75 14.21
CA LEU A 72 11.19 5.90 15.64
C LEU A 72 10.25 7.07 15.96
N GLU A 73 10.22 8.10 15.11
CA GLU A 73 9.26 9.22 15.21
C GLU A 73 7.85 8.81 14.77
N HIS A 74 7.73 7.68 14.07
CA HIS A 74 6.46 7.12 13.59
C HIS A 74 6.23 5.71 14.17
N PRO A 75 5.75 5.59 15.44
CA PRO A 75 5.47 4.29 16.03
C PRO A 75 4.44 3.48 15.26
N TYR A 76 4.63 2.16 15.20
CA TYR A 76 3.67 1.24 14.59
C TYR A 76 2.31 1.30 15.30
N PRO A 77 1.17 1.33 14.56
CA PRO A 77 -0.16 1.40 15.17
C PRO A 77 -0.40 0.27 16.18
N ASP A 78 -1.07 0.60 17.29
CA ASP A 78 -1.46 -0.34 18.35
C ASP A 78 -0.29 -1.07 19.05
N MET A 79 0.96 -0.60 18.90
CA MET A 79 2.14 -1.13 19.58
C MET A 79 2.74 -0.08 20.52
N ASN A 80 3.32 -0.51 21.64
CA ASN A 80 3.97 0.41 22.55
C ASN A 80 5.32 0.90 22.00
N LYS A 81 5.73 2.11 22.39
CA LYS A 81 6.93 2.77 21.85
C LYS A 81 8.22 2.00 22.14
N GLU A 82 8.29 1.33 23.28
CA GLU A 82 9.48 0.57 23.70
C GLU A 82 9.64 -0.72 22.88
N GLU A 83 8.56 -1.43 22.62
CA GLU A 83 8.51 -2.60 21.73
C GLU A 83 8.84 -2.22 20.30
N TRP A 84 8.26 -1.12 19.80
CA TRP A 84 8.60 -0.62 18.47
C TRP A 84 10.09 -0.29 18.35
N THR A 85 10.68 0.30 19.40
CA THR A 85 12.12 0.58 19.44
C THR A 85 12.95 -0.69 19.30
N ARG A 86 12.60 -1.76 20.03
CA ARG A 86 13.28 -3.07 19.93
C ARG A 86 13.12 -3.71 18.55
N VAL A 87 11.96 -3.53 17.92
CA VAL A 87 11.70 -4.02 16.55
C VAL A 87 12.55 -3.26 15.53
N CYS A 88 12.63 -1.93 15.63
CA CYS A 88 13.52 -1.11 14.82
C CYS A 88 15.01 -1.46 15.03
N ASP A 89 15.43 -1.72 16.27
CA ASP A 89 16.79 -2.19 16.57
C ASP A 89 17.12 -3.51 15.88
N LEU A 90 16.16 -4.45 15.92
CA LEU A 90 16.30 -5.74 15.25
C LEU A 90 16.43 -5.56 13.73
N PHE A 91 15.60 -4.72 13.12
CA PHE A 91 15.63 -4.50 11.66
C PHE A 91 16.84 -3.71 11.20
N ALA A 92 17.33 -2.77 11.99
CA ALA A 92 18.56 -2.04 11.72
C ALA A 92 19.84 -2.86 12.02
N SER A 93 19.70 -4.04 12.65
CA SER A 93 20.85 -4.87 12.98
C SER A 93 21.57 -5.36 11.73
N LYS A 94 22.91 -5.36 11.79
CA LYS A 94 23.76 -5.78 10.68
C LYS A 94 23.46 -7.21 10.23
N GLU A 95 23.24 -8.12 11.18
CA GLU A 95 22.92 -9.52 10.89
C GLU A 95 21.61 -9.68 10.09
N PHE A 96 20.63 -8.82 10.36
CA PHE A 96 19.35 -8.86 9.65
C PHE A 96 19.48 -8.28 8.24
N GLN A 97 20.20 -7.17 8.08
CA GLN A 97 20.47 -6.58 6.77
C GLN A 97 21.31 -7.52 5.88
N GLU A 98 22.35 -8.14 6.44
CA GLU A 98 23.18 -9.13 5.72
C GLU A 98 22.35 -10.33 5.24
N LYS A 99 21.35 -10.78 6.01
CA LYS A 99 20.44 -11.86 5.59
C LYS A 99 19.53 -11.44 4.44
N ILE A 100 19.03 -10.20 4.43
CA ILE A 100 18.24 -9.67 3.32
C ILE A 100 19.10 -9.60 2.06
N GLU A 101 20.29 -9.01 2.15
CA GLU A 101 21.22 -8.87 1.04
C GLU A 101 21.67 -10.23 0.49
N ALA A 102 21.98 -11.20 1.36
CA ALA A 102 22.39 -12.54 0.94
C ALA A 102 21.29 -13.26 0.16
N LEU A 103 20.02 -13.12 0.56
CA LEU A 103 18.89 -13.71 -0.15
C LEU A 103 18.62 -12.99 -1.48
N GLN A 104 18.71 -11.66 -1.53
CA GLN A 104 18.63 -10.90 -2.77
C GLN A 104 19.66 -11.39 -3.80
N LEU A 105 20.91 -11.56 -3.38
CA LEU A 105 22.04 -11.96 -4.23
C LEU A 105 21.91 -13.42 -4.72
N GLN A 106 21.38 -14.32 -3.89
CA GLN A 106 21.05 -15.69 -4.31
C GLN A 106 19.96 -15.69 -5.39
N HIS A 107 18.90 -14.92 -5.23
CA HIS A 107 17.78 -14.92 -6.17
C HIS A 107 18.08 -14.21 -7.50
N GLU A 108 18.93 -13.18 -7.52
CA GLU A 108 19.45 -12.57 -8.75
C GLU A 108 20.19 -13.60 -9.62
N SER A 109 20.92 -14.53 -8.99
CA SER A 109 21.61 -15.61 -9.70
C SER A 109 20.65 -16.67 -10.29
N GLU A 110 19.41 -16.75 -9.80
CA GLU A 110 18.37 -17.66 -10.29
C GLU A 110 17.45 -17.07 -11.37
N GLY A 111 17.61 -15.77 -11.71
CA GLY A 111 16.83 -15.10 -12.76
C GLY A 111 15.33 -14.92 -12.45
N LYS A 112 14.93 -14.97 -11.19
CA LYS A 112 13.54 -14.75 -10.74
C LYS A 112 13.44 -13.39 -10.04
N SER A 113 12.56 -12.50 -10.50
CA SER A 113 12.23 -11.26 -9.78
C SER A 113 11.18 -11.54 -8.71
N TYR A 114 11.62 -11.70 -7.47
CA TYR A 114 10.72 -11.86 -6.33
C TYR A 114 10.25 -10.49 -5.82
N THR A 115 9.00 -10.38 -5.38
CA THR A 115 8.52 -9.17 -4.68
C THR A 115 9.11 -9.12 -3.27
N GLU A 116 9.32 -7.93 -2.71
CA GLU A 116 9.84 -7.73 -1.34
C GLU A 116 9.19 -8.66 -0.31
N VAL A 117 7.87 -8.90 -0.44
CA VAL A 117 7.07 -9.79 0.40
C VAL A 117 7.57 -11.23 0.42
N GLU A 118 8.06 -11.75 -0.71
CA GLU A 118 8.55 -13.13 -0.85
C GLU A 118 9.99 -13.28 -0.35
N ILE A 119 10.82 -12.25 -0.53
CA ILE A 119 12.17 -12.19 0.08
C ILE A 119 12.06 -12.19 1.61
N PHE A 120 11.13 -11.41 2.16
CA PHE A 120 10.89 -11.39 3.61
C PHE A 120 10.26 -12.67 4.13
N ALA A 121 9.43 -13.34 3.32
CA ALA A 121 8.94 -14.67 3.65
C ALA A 121 10.13 -15.63 3.83
N GLU A 122 11.11 -15.62 2.92
CA GLU A 122 12.30 -16.46 2.99
C GLU A 122 13.25 -16.09 4.16
N VAL A 123 13.54 -14.79 4.39
CA VAL A 123 14.36 -14.30 5.53
C VAL A 123 13.74 -14.72 6.87
N LEU A 124 12.41 -14.68 6.95
CA LEU A 124 11.65 -15.09 8.14
C LEU A 124 11.31 -16.59 8.12
N GLU A 125 12.00 -17.39 7.28
CA GLU A 125 11.92 -18.85 7.14
C GLU A 125 10.51 -19.38 6.77
N THR A 126 9.91 -18.82 5.73
CA THR A 126 8.65 -19.31 5.16
C THR A 126 8.97 -20.28 4.05
N LYS A 127 9.14 -21.57 4.36
CA LYS A 127 8.85 -22.58 3.33
C LYS A 127 7.34 -22.54 3.09
N ALA A 128 6.92 -21.92 1.99
CA ALA A 128 5.57 -22.12 1.43
C ALA A 128 5.46 -23.54 0.83
N GLY A 129 5.69 -24.55 1.66
CA GLY A 129 5.42 -25.93 1.34
C GLY A 129 4.01 -26.25 1.79
N TYR A 130 3.08 -26.32 0.84
CA TYR A 130 1.96 -27.24 0.98
C TYR A 130 2.57 -28.60 1.39
N VAL A 131 2.36 -29.05 2.62
CA VAL A 131 2.88 -30.34 3.06
C VAL A 131 2.11 -31.40 2.28
N GLN A 132 2.74 -31.94 1.24
CA GLN A 132 2.20 -33.03 0.45
C GLN A 132 2.15 -34.31 1.30
N GLY A 133 1.02 -34.48 2.00
CA GLY A 133 0.36 -35.75 2.30
C GLY A 133 0.97 -36.65 3.37
N LEU A 134 0.23 -36.85 4.47
CA LEU A 134 0.14 -38.13 5.19
C LEU A 134 -1.26 -38.30 5.81
N GLY A 135 -2.27 -38.45 4.98
CA GLY A 135 -3.60 -38.87 5.41
C GLY A 135 -4.33 -39.54 4.27
N ARG A 136 -4.75 -40.79 4.46
CA ARG A 136 -5.68 -41.47 3.54
C ARG A 136 -7.04 -40.78 3.65
N SER A 137 -7.18 -39.64 3.00
CA SER A 137 -8.48 -39.04 2.78
C SER A 137 -9.15 -39.78 1.62
N VAL A 138 -10.37 -40.25 1.84
CA VAL A 138 -11.25 -40.75 0.79
C VAL A 138 -11.29 -39.66 -0.29
N ARG A 139 -10.90 -40.00 -1.53
CA ARG A 139 -11.07 -39.09 -2.66
C ARG A 139 -12.53 -38.69 -2.71
N SER A 140 -12.86 -37.46 -2.31
CA SER A 140 -14.09 -36.83 -2.76
C SER A 140 -14.02 -36.80 -4.28
N VAL A 141 -14.94 -37.50 -4.92
CA VAL A 141 -15.20 -37.37 -6.36
C VAL A 141 -15.29 -35.86 -6.62
N GLY A 142 -14.38 -35.37 -7.47
CA GLY A 142 -14.20 -33.95 -7.70
C GLY A 142 -15.52 -33.33 -8.15
N SER A 143 -15.99 -32.34 -7.39
CA SER A 143 -16.89 -31.35 -7.95
C SER A 143 -16.11 -30.58 -8.99
N SER A 144 -16.32 -30.91 -10.25
CA SER A 144 -15.86 -30.15 -11.39
C SER A 144 -16.50 -28.77 -11.37
N SER A 145 -15.77 -27.76 -10.91
CA SER A 145 -15.96 -26.39 -11.36
C SER A 145 -14.64 -25.91 -11.97
N SER A 146 -14.44 -26.28 -13.24
CA SER A 146 -13.36 -25.77 -14.07
C SER A 146 -13.60 -24.29 -14.38
N ALA A 147 -13.23 -23.39 -13.47
CA ALA A 147 -12.67 -22.11 -13.90
C ALA A 147 -11.19 -22.40 -14.18
N THR A 148 -10.85 -22.60 -15.45
CA THR A 148 -9.47 -22.87 -15.85
C THR A 148 -8.58 -21.72 -15.37
N SER A 149 -7.35 -22.01 -14.94
CA SER A 149 -6.37 -20.98 -14.52
C SER A 149 -6.19 -19.85 -15.56
N VAL A 150 -6.47 -20.16 -16.82
CA VAL A 150 -6.51 -19.24 -17.96
C VAL A 150 -7.56 -18.12 -17.77
N ASP A 151 -8.74 -18.43 -17.22
CA ASP A 151 -9.83 -17.48 -16.98
C ASP A 151 -9.46 -16.42 -15.92
N LEU A 152 -8.71 -16.82 -14.89
CA LEU A 152 -8.17 -15.90 -13.88
C LEU A 152 -7.07 -14.99 -14.41
N CYS A 153 -6.14 -15.53 -15.21
CA CYS A 153 -5.08 -14.75 -15.84
C CYS A 153 -5.64 -13.68 -16.79
N GLN A 154 -6.66 -14.05 -17.58
CA GLN A 154 -7.32 -13.11 -18.49
C GLN A 154 -7.99 -11.95 -17.73
N ARG A 155 -8.73 -12.25 -16.66
CA ARG A 155 -9.39 -11.21 -15.83
C ARG A 155 -8.42 -10.26 -15.14
N LEU A 156 -7.24 -10.76 -14.75
CA LEU A 156 -6.20 -9.91 -14.17
C LEU A 156 -5.57 -8.99 -15.20
N GLU A 157 -5.35 -9.46 -16.42
CA GLU A 157 -4.79 -8.64 -17.49
C GLU A 157 -5.79 -7.59 -17.99
N GLU A 158 -7.08 -7.93 -18.06
CA GLU A 158 -8.17 -6.98 -18.32
C GLU A 158 -8.21 -5.87 -17.26
N ALA A 159 -8.12 -6.22 -15.97
CA ALA A 159 -8.10 -5.24 -14.89
C ALA A 159 -6.83 -4.35 -14.92
N ARG A 160 -5.68 -4.90 -15.34
CA ARG A 160 -4.45 -4.11 -15.52
C ARG A 160 -4.59 -3.07 -16.62
N LEU A 161 -5.14 -3.46 -17.77
CA LEU A 161 -5.39 -2.55 -18.89
C LEU A 161 -6.39 -1.45 -18.53
N GLU A 162 -7.45 -1.77 -17.78
CA GLU A 162 -8.43 -0.79 -17.31
C GLU A 162 -7.79 0.25 -16.37
N ILE A 163 -6.91 -0.18 -15.46
CA ILE A 163 -6.15 0.71 -14.57
C ILE A 163 -5.24 1.64 -15.38
N GLU A 164 -4.57 1.13 -16.42
CA GLU A 164 -3.70 1.93 -17.27
C GLU A 164 -4.50 2.96 -18.08
N GLU A 165 -5.66 2.58 -18.61
CA GLU A 165 -6.56 3.49 -19.31
C GLU A 165 -7.08 4.61 -18.39
N MET A 166 -7.49 4.27 -17.17
CA MET A 166 -7.91 5.27 -16.17
C MET A 166 -6.78 6.26 -15.85
N ARG A 167 -5.53 5.78 -15.73
CA ARG A 167 -4.35 6.64 -15.51
C ARG A 167 -4.09 7.56 -16.70
N ALA A 168 -4.26 7.07 -17.94
CA ALA A 168 -4.13 7.89 -19.14
C ALA A 168 -5.16 9.03 -19.16
N ARG A 169 -6.44 8.73 -18.90
CA ARG A 169 -7.52 9.74 -18.81
C ARG A 169 -7.23 10.78 -17.72
N GLN A 170 -6.69 10.35 -16.57
CA GLN A 170 -6.32 11.27 -15.50
C GLN A 170 -5.17 12.21 -15.91
N MET A 171 -4.19 11.71 -16.65
CA MET A 171 -3.09 12.51 -17.19
C MET A 171 -3.56 13.54 -18.20
N GLU A 172 -4.50 13.17 -19.08
CA GLU A 172 -5.12 14.11 -20.02
C GLU A 172 -5.89 15.23 -19.31
N TYR A 173 -6.66 14.89 -18.28
CA TYR A 173 -7.36 15.89 -17.47
C TYR A 173 -6.39 16.86 -16.78
N LYS A 174 -5.29 16.34 -16.20
CA LYS A 174 -4.23 17.17 -15.61
C LYS A 174 -3.59 18.10 -16.66
N ALA A 175 -3.32 17.60 -17.86
CA ALA A 175 -2.78 18.42 -18.94
C ALA A 175 -3.74 19.55 -19.38
N LEU A 176 -5.05 19.28 -19.41
CA LEU A 176 -6.06 20.31 -19.69
C LEU A 176 -6.11 21.39 -18.60
N LEU A 177 -5.99 21.00 -17.33
CA LEU A 177 -5.92 21.96 -16.22
C LEU A 177 -4.70 22.88 -16.32
N VAL A 178 -3.53 22.33 -16.69
CA VAL A 178 -2.32 23.14 -16.93
C VAL A 178 -2.56 24.13 -18.07
N LYS A 179 -3.07 23.68 -19.23
CA LYS A 179 -3.40 24.57 -20.36
C LYS A 179 -4.37 25.68 -19.97
N ARG A 180 -5.36 25.38 -19.14
CA ARG A 180 -6.30 26.38 -18.62
C ARG A 180 -5.58 27.42 -17.76
N SER A 181 -4.72 26.98 -16.84
CA SER A 181 -3.93 27.87 -15.99
C SER A 181 -3.03 28.80 -16.82
N ASP A 182 -2.40 28.28 -17.87
CA ASP A 182 -1.55 29.05 -18.77
C ASP A 182 -2.34 30.15 -19.49
N MET A 183 -3.54 29.82 -20.00
CA MET A 183 -4.42 30.82 -20.61
C MET A 183 -4.87 31.89 -19.61
N GLU A 184 -5.24 31.50 -18.40
CA GLU A 184 -5.60 32.45 -17.34
C GLU A 184 -4.42 33.37 -16.97
N GLN A 185 -3.19 32.84 -16.98
CA GLN A 185 -1.99 33.61 -16.75
C GLN A 185 -1.72 34.62 -17.87
N ILE A 186 -1.82 34.19 -19.12
CA ILE A 186 -1.66 35.08 -20.30
C ILE A 186 -2.69 36.22 -20.26
N MET A 187 -3.94 35.92 -19.92
CA MET A 187 -4.99 36.94 -19.78
C MET A 187 -4.66 37.95 -18.67
N ARG A 188 -4.17 37.49 -17.52
CA ARG A 188 -3.73 38.37 -16.42
C ARG A 188 -2.61 39.31 -16.87
N GLU A 189 -1.62 38.78 -17.59
CA GLU A 189 -0.50 39.58 -18.09
C GLU A 189 -0.94 40.61 -19.12
N HIS A 190 -1.84 40.23 -20.05
CA HIS A 190 -2.37 41.15 -21.04
C HIS A 190 -3.13 42.32 -20.38
N LEU A 191 -3.96 42.04 -19.37
CA LEU A 191 -4.67 43.08 -18.60
C LEU A 191 -3.70 44.02 -17.89
N GLN A 192 -2.65 43.50 -17.25
CA GLN A 192 -1.62 44.32 -16.62
C GLN A 192 -0.88 45.21 -17.62
N MET A 193 -0.65 44.72 -18.85
CA MET A 193 -0.06 45.53 -19.90
C MET A 193 -0.97 46.68 -20.32
N ILE A 194 -2.27 46.44 -20.49
CA ILE A 194 -3.26 47.48 -20.82
C ILE A 194 -3.30 48.54 -19.71
N GLU A 195 -3.37 48.14 -18.44
CA GLU A 195 -3.37 49.09 -17.33
C GLU A 195 -2.08 49.92 -17.26
N LYS A 196 -0.91 49.30 -17.48
CA LYS A 196 0.36 50.02 -17.53
C LYS A 196 0.40 51.04 -18.67
N GLN A 197 -0.14 50.69 -19.85
CA GLN A 197 -0.24 51.63 -20.96
C GLN A 197 -1.16 52.80 -20.60
N GLN A 198 -2.27 52.55 -19.93
CA GLN A 198 -3.18 53.61 -19.50
C GLN A 198 -2.52 54.54 -18.48
N ARG A 199 -1.84 53.99 -17.47
CA ARG A 199 -1.08 54.80 -16.50
C ARG A 199 -0.02 55.68 -17.16
N LYS A 200 0.74 55.15 -18.12
CA LYS A 200 1.73 55.94 -18.87
C LYS A 200 1.08 57.11 -19.62
N LYS A 201 -0.05 56.87 -20.29
CA LYS A 201 -0.80 57.94 -20.98
C LYS A 201 -1.29 59.01 -20.00
N ASP A 202 -1.79 58.59 -18.83
CA ASP A 202 -2.27 59.51 -17.79
C ASP A 202 -1.11 60.30 -17.16
N GLU A 203 0.06 59.68 -16.94
CA GLU A 203 1.29 60.33 -16.48
C GLU A 203 1.81 61.37 -17.49
N GLU A 204 1.86 61.02 -18.78
CA GLU A 204 2.25 61.94 -19.86
C GLU A 204 1.29 63.15 -19.93
N LEU A 205 -0.02 62.90 -19.81
CA LEU A 205 -1.04 63.95 -19.80
C LEU A 205 -0.86 64.88 -18.58
N MET A 206 -0.56 64.33 -17.41
CA MET A 206 -0.26 65.11 -16.20
C MET A 206 1.02 65.96 -16.38
N GLN A 207 2.07 65.41 -16.99
CA GLN A 207 3.31 66.16 -17.27
C GLN A 207 3.04 67.36 -18.19
N ILE A 208 2.29 67.16 -19.27
CA ILE A 208 1.92 68.23 -20.20
C ILE A 208 1.11 69.31 -19.48
N MET A 209 0.12 68.93 -18.66
CA MET A 209 -0.67 69.89 -17.88
C MET A 209 0.19 70.72 -16.93
N VAL A 210 1.11 70.09 -16.19
CA VAL A 210 2.03 70.80 -15.27
C VAL A 210 2.95 71.75 -16.04
N GLU A 211 3.48 71.32 -17.18
CA GLU A 211 4.37 72.15 -18.00
C GLU A 211 3.63 73.37 -18.59
N GLN A 212 2.39 73.19 -19.04
CA GLN A 212 1.54 74.31 -19.48
C GLN A 212 1.27 75.31 -18.35
N GLN A 213 0.99 74.85 -17.13
CA GLN A 213 0.83 75.74 -15.96
C GLN A 213 2.12 76.48 -15.61
N ARG A 214 3.28 75.83 -15.72
CA ARG A 214 4.60 76.45 -15.54
C ARG A 214 4.89 77.52 -16.60
N LYS A 215 4.46 77.30 -17.86
CA LYS A 215 4.58 78.29 -18.95
C LYS A 215 3.67 79.49 -18.71
N LYS A 216 2.41 79.28 -18.29
CA LYS A 216 1.46 80.35 -17.94
C LYS A 216 1.96 81.23 -16.79
N THR A 217 2.44 80.64 -15.70
CA THR A 217 2.95 81.37 -14.53
C THR A 217 4.22 82.18 -14.83
N LYS A 218 5.08 81.72 -15.75
CA LYS A 218 6.25 82.50 -16.22
C LYS A 218 5.87 83.67 -17.11
N SER A 219 4.82 83.53 -17.92
CA SER A 219 4.31 84.62 -18.79
C SER A 219 3.65 85.74 -18.02
N ILE A 220 3.10 85.47 -16.83
CA ILE A 220 2.43 86.46 -15.96
C ILE A 220 3.46 87.26 -15.11
N ARG A 221 4.69 86.76 -14.96
CA ARG A 221 5.76 87.40 -14.15
C ARG A 221 6.74 88.25 -14.98
N ARG A 222 6.53 88.40 -16.29
CA ARG A 222 7.25 89.32 -17.17
C ARG A 222 6.33 90.48 -17.51
#